data_AF-A0A514XH13-F1
#
_entry.id   AF-A0A514XH13-F1
#
_cell.length_a   1.000
_cell.length_b   1.000
_cell.length_c   1.000
_cell.angle_alpha   90.00
_cell.angle_beta   90.00
_cell.angle_gamma   90.00
#
_symmetry.space_group_name_H-M   'P 1'
#
loop_
_entity.id
_entity.type
_entity.pdbx_description
1 polymer ?
#
loop_
_entity_poly.entity_id
_entity_poly.type
_entity_poly.pdbx_seq_one_letter_code
_entity_poly.pdbx_strand_id
1 'polypeptide(L)'
;MEYCGSDFLGQRQSRAWALLNCGNWLLQVSIFTDKYSVKTFVIFSILILIQSQASAKSAPYPVTCENLDACPEPVVGLIQDGKSVCTGVLVAEDTIATNLHCIPEDIRQNDASCKGRIVVTFPASRSREEQHEDCEQIKFVSSPLKDTPLTPDWAIFKLAKKAPRMHAPINTNGFSDGELVTMFKIDPTDKGTGILRKVTCPAIQNSLANPFFTGVKSPIIAMVPCETMKGNSGSPLMTASMEVKGLLNSMGTAADVNLKKAPFYHVSFGSNFACLNIPGLATASSPHPDCNKTIVSESIRGATASLISRFTDPLMKSFNADVNAELNKLHAQSKYVVLWDVDQKNKAFDGIQTRVSDVTFKPSCINFKKDKLRAKQGLQHGLVTYNLEYLEWGLEIHLDNSGRPRADLVPKKTQSNLVFSPAHLTTGQPVAFKHGSQSYTLPFCEDVKDKK
;
A
#
# COMPACT_ATOMS: atom_id res chain seq x y z
N MET A 1 -3.70 -43.41 26.17
CA MET A 1 -3.99 -42.07 25.60
C MET A 1 -3.78 -42.10 24.07
N GLU A 2 -4.40 -43.06 23.38
CA GLU A 2 -4.12 -43.33 21.96
C GLU A 2 -5.40 -43.43 21.09
N TYR A 3 -6.56 -43.03 21.61
CA TYR A 3 -7.83 -43.06 20.87
C TYR A 3 -8.47 -41.66 20.85
N CYS A 4 -7.95 -40.78 20.00
CA CYS A 4 -8.63 -39.59 19.48
C CYS A 4 -8.02 -39.31 18.09
N GLY A 5 -8.48 -40.09 17.10
CA GLY A 5 -7.99 -40.05 15.73
C GLY A 5 -8.51 -38.86 14.92
N SER A 6 -7.55 -38.08 14.42
CA SER A 6 -7.32 -37.66 13.02
C SER A 6 -8.40 -37.04 12.10
N ASP A 7 -9.69 -36.95 12.41
CA ASP A 7 -10.70 -36.47 11.43
C ASP A 7 -11.38 -35.13 11.75
N PHE A 8 -10.61 -34.13 12.22
CA PHE A 8 -11.12 -32.76 12.45
C PHE A 8 -10.13 -31.69 11.98
N LEU A 9 -9.88 -31.61 10.68
CA LEU A 9 -9.16 -30.49 10.05
C LEU A 9 -10.08 -29.83 9.03
N GLY A 10 -10.88 -28.84 9.47
CA GLY A 10 -11.69 -28.06 8.53
C GLY A 10 -12.57 -26.94 9.10
N GLN A 11 -12.90 -26.94 10.39
CA GLN A 11 -13.71 -25.87 10.99
C GLN A 11 -13.06 -25.34 12.27
N ARG A 12 -12.88 -24.01 12.33
CA ARG A 12 -12.55 -23.26 13.56
C ARG A 12 -13.75 -23.32 14.52
N GLN A 13 -14.01 -24.48 15.10
CA GLN A 13 -14.79 -24.53 16.33
C GLN A 13 -13.86 -24.21 17.49
N SER A 14 -14.33 -23.35 18.40
CA SER A 14 -13.55 -22.94 19.56
C SER A 14 -13.17 -24.17 20.39
N ARG A 15 -11.98 -24.14 21.01
CA ARG A 15 -11.49 -25.20 21.90
C ARG A 15 -12.51 -25.60 22.99
N ALA A 16 -13.43 -24.70 23.34
CA ALA A 16 -14.54 -24.96 24.26
C ALA A 16 -15.53 -26.02 23.74
N TRP A 17 -15.79 -26.09 22.43
CA TRP A 17 -16.74 -27.05 21.84
C TRP A 17 -16.17 -28.48 21.79
N ALA A 18 -14.87 -28.62 21.52
CA ALA A 18 -14.17 -29.90 21.60
C ALA A 18 -14.17 -30.46 23.04
N LEU A 19 -14.03 -29.59 24.05
CA LEU A 19 -14.08 -29.99 25.47
C LEU A 19 -15.48 -30.44 25.92
N LEU A 20 -16.55 -29.80 25.42
CA LEU A 20 -17.93 -30.23 25.68
C LEU A 20 -18.24 -31.61 25.07
N ASN A 21 -17.74 -31.89 23.87
CA ASN A 21 -17.92 -33.20 23.24
C ASN A 21 -17.10 -34.30 23.90
N CYS A 22 -15.87 -34.01 24.34
CA CYS A 22 -15.12 -34.96 25.20
C CYS A 22 -15.83 -35.20 26.54
N GLY A 23 -16.46 -34.18 27.12
CA GLY A 23 -17.26 -34.31 28.34
C GLY A 23 -18.45 -35.25 28.18
N ASN A 24 -19.20 -35.14 27.09
CA ASN A 24 -20.33 -36.03 26.79
C ASN A 24 -19.88 -37.47 26.50
N TRP A 25 -18.72 -37.67 25.88
CA TRP A 25 -18.16 -39.00 25.66
C TRP A 25 -17.71 -39.65 26.99
N LEU A 26 -17.07 -38.90 27.88
CA LEU A 26 -16.72 -39.36 29.22
C LEU A 26 -17.95 -39.67 30.08
N LEU A 27 -19.05 -38.94 29.90
CA LEU A 27 -20.35 -39.24 30.52
C LEU A 27 -20.95 -40.56 30.00
N GLN A 28 -20.77 -40.94 28.74
CA GLN A 28 -21.20 -42.25 28.24
C GLN A 28 -20.31 -43.41 28.73
N VAL A 29 -19.01 -43.18 28.94
CA VAL A 29 -18.09 -44.21 29.49
C VAL A 29 -18.28 -44.40 31.01
N SER A 30 -18.91 -43.44 31.70
CA SER A 30 -19.14 -43.49 33.15
C SER A 30 -20.17 -44.52 33.65
N ILE A 31 -20.77 -45.32 32.76
CA ILE A 31 -21.68 -46.42 33.14
C ILE A 31 -20.92 -47.59 33.81
N PHE A 32 -19.58 -47.67 33.69
CA PHE A 32 -18.78 -48.80 34.19
C PHE A 32 -17.77 -48.47 35.30
N THR A 33 -17.75 -47.26 35.87
CA THR A 33 -16.81 -46.92 36.94
C THR A 33 -17.46 -46.15 38.06
N ASP A 34 -17.09 -46.51 39.29
CA ASP A 34 -17.55 -45.98 40.57
C ASP A 34 -17.79 -44.45 40.53
N LYS A 35 -18.97 -44.01 41.00
CA LYS A 35 -19.42 -42.60 40.96
C LYS A 35 -18.43 -41.61 41.61
N TYR A 36 -17.54 -42.09 42.47
CA TYR A 36 -16.49 -41.29 43.11
C TYR A 36 -15.34 -40.92 42.16
N SER A 37 -15.01 -41.73 41.16
CA SER A 37 -13.86 -41.48 40.28
C SER A 37 -14.11 -40.34 39.28
N VAL A 38 -15.34 -40.22 38.79
CA VAL A 38 -15.72 -39.20 37.79
C VAL A 38 -15.74 -37.79 38.39
N LYS A 39 -16.23 -37.61 39.62
CA LYS A 39 -16.21 -36.31 40.30
C LYS A 39 -14.78 -35.82 40.53
N THR A 40 -13.90 -36.70 40.97
CA THR A 40 -12.49 -36.38 41.18
C THR A 40 -11.80 -36.01 39.86
N PHE A 41 -12.06 -36.73 38.77
CA PHE A 41 -11.48 -36.43 37.46
C PHE A 41 -11.95 -35.09 36.88
N VAL A 42 -13.24 -34.75 37.02
CA VAL A 42 -13.78 -33.45 36.59
C VAL A 42 -13.19 -32.31 37.41
N ILE A 43 -13.12 -32.46 38.75
CA ILE A 43 -12.51 -31.46 39.62
C ILE A 43 -11.01 -31.30 39.29
N PHE A 44 -10.29 -32.39 39.05
CA PHE A 44 -8.87 -32.34 38.69
C PHE A 44 -8.64 -31.70 37.31
N SER A 45 -9.53 -31.96 36.34
CA SER A 45 -9.47 -31.33 35.02
C SER A 45 -9.77 -29.83 35.09
N ILE A 46 -10.75 -29.42 35.91
CA ILE A 46 -11.05 -28.01 36.19
C ILE A 46 -9.87 -27.33 36.91
N LEU A 47 -9.24 -28.00 37.88
CA LEU A 47 -8.07 -27.48 38.59
C LEU A 47 -6.84 -27.37 37.68
N ILE A 48 -6.59 -28.32 36.78
CA ILE A 48 -5.54 -28.23 35.76
C ILE A 48 -5.83 -27.08 34.79
N LEU A 49 -7.10 -26.88 34.38
CA LEU A 49 -7.50 -25.75 33.56
C LEU A 49 -7.28 -24.42 34.28
N ILE A 50 -7.65 -24.31 35.56
CA ILE A 50 -7.45 -23.11 36.39
C ILE A 50 -5.95 -22.85 36.63
N GLN A 51 -5.15 -23.90 36.91
CA GLN A 51 -3.69 -23.76 37.07
C GLN A 51 -2.98 -23.46 35.75
N SER A 52 -3.49 -23.95 34.61
CA SER A 52 -2.95 -23.59 33.29
C SER A 52 -3.25 -22.14 32.89
N GLN A 53 -4.22 -21.50 33.55
CA GLN A 53 -4.54 -20.08 33.40
C GLN A 53 -3.83 -19.18 34.41
N ALA A 54 -3.02 -19.73 35.33
CA ALA A 54 -2.03 -18.94 36.04
C ALA A 54 -0.95 -18.53 35.04
N SER A 55 -1.28 -17.48 34.27
CA SER A 55 -0.49 -16.93 33.19
C SER A 55 0.92 -16.73 33.70
N ALA A 56 1.86 -17.54 33.19
CA ALA A 56 3.27 -17.40 33.50
C ALA A 56 3.64 -15.95 33.18
N LYS A 57 3.93 -15.18 34.23
CA LYS A 57 4.24 -13.76 34.11
C LYS A 57 5.31 -13.60 33.04
N SER A 58 4.99 -12.85 31.98
CA SER A 58 5.93 -12.64 30.89
C SER A 58 7.23 -12.06 31.46
N ALA A 59 8.36 -12.69 31.13
CA ALA A 59 9.66 -12.15 31.49
C ALA A 59 9.86 -10.79 30.80
N PRO A 60 10.49 -9.81 31.47
CA PRO A 60 10.82 -8.54 30.83
C PRO A 60 11.70 -8.74 29.59
N TYR A 61 11.52 -7.88 28.60
CA TYR A 61 12.33 -7.85 27.38
C TYR A 61 13.36 -6.73 27.50
N PRO A 62 14.67 -7.02 27.69
CA PRO A 62 15.66 -5.99 27.93
C PRO A 62 15.83 -5.11 26.69
N VAL A 63 15.85 -3.79 26.91
CA VAL A 63 16.02 -2.80 25.83
C VAL A 63 17.15 -1.86 26.20
N THR A 64 18.12 -1.74 25.30
CA THR A 64 19.25 -0.81 25.45
C THR A 64 19.19 0.27 24.38
N CYS A 65 19.46 1.52 24.75
CA CYS A 65 19.60 2.59 23.79
C CYS A 65 20.94 2.50 23.03
N GLU A 66 20.90 2.69 21.71
CA GLU A 66 22.11 2.77 20.88
C GLU A 66 23.04 3.91 21.33
N ASN A 67 22.43 5.03 21.73
CA ASN A 67 23.11 6.17 22.32
C ASN A 67 22.36 6.61 23.59
N LEU A 68 23.01 6.50 24.75
CA LEU A 68 22.43 6.85 26.05
C LEU A 68 22.10 8.34 26.18
N ASP A 69 22.85 9.23 25.53
CA ASP A 69 22.59 10.69 25.57
C ASP A 69 21.40 11.10 24.68
N ALA A 70 21.02 10.26 23.72
CA ALA A 70 19.89 10.49 22.81
C ALA A 70 18.71 9.55 23.07
N CYS A 71 18.69 8.88 24.24
CA CYS A 71 17.71 7.88 24.62
C CYS A 71 16.39 8.56 25.05
N PRO A 72 15.31 8.47 24.25
CA PRO A 72 14.06 9.15 24.57
C PRO A 72 13.34 8.45 25.74
N GLU A 73 13.09 9.18 26.84
CA GLU A 73 12.36 8.65 27.99
C GLU A 73 10.97 8.06 27.70
N PRO A 74 10.14 8.60 26.78
CA PRO A 74 8.79 8.07 26.58
C PRO A 74 8.74 6.77 25.75
N VAL A 75 9.82 6.33 25.11
CA VAL A 75 9.77 5.19 24.18
C VAL A 75 10.05 3.90 24.92
N VAL A 76 9.24 2.87 24.63
CA VAL A 76 9.24 1.61 25.39
C VAL A 76 9.30 0.40 24.47
N GLY A 77 9.93 -0.67 24.97
CA GLY A 77 9.76 -2.02 24.43
C GLY A 77 8.54 -2.69 25.00
N LEU A 78 7.81 -3.42 24.17
CA LEU A 78 6.64 -4.19 24.55
C LEU A 78 6.91 -5.65 24.28
N ILE A 79 6.62 -6.51 25.25
CA ILE A 79 6.57 -7.96 25.04
C ILE A 79 5.18 -8.47 25.39
N GLN A 80 4.56 -9.15 24.42
CA GLN A 80 3.26 -9.81 24.60
C GLN A 80 3.43 -11.33 24.65
N ASP A 81 2.84 -11.96 25.66
CA ASP A 81 2.85 -13.42 25.88
C ASP A 81 4.25 -14.06 25.79
N GLY A 82 5.28 -13.31 26.16
CA GLY A 82 6.69 -13.73 26.09
C GLY A 82 7.24 -14.01 24.69
N LYS A 83 6.55 -13.62 23.61
CA LYS A 83 6.89 -14.07 22.24
C LYS A 83 7.07 -12.95 21.22
N SER A 84 6.18 -11.96 21.23
CA SER A 84 6.20 -10.91 20.22
C SER A 84 6.68 -9.62 20.85
N VAL A 85 7.67 -9.03 20.19
CA VAL A 85 8.24 -7.73 20.55
C VAL A 85 7.58 -6.65 19.69
N CYS A 86 7.26 -5.53 20.31
CA CYS A 86 6.84 -4.30 19.65
C CYS A 86 7.51 -3.10 20.32
N THR A 87 7.34 -1.93 19.71
CA THR A 87 7.65 -0.63 20.31
C THR A 87 6.35 0.05 20.76
N GLY A 88 6.44 0.94 21.74
CA GLY A 88 5.34 1.81 22.15
C GLY A 88 5.86 3.17 22.62
N VAL A 89 4.93 4.04 22.98
CA VAL A 89 5.25 5.37 23.50
C VAL A 89 4.33 5.76 24.65
N LEU A 90 4.91 6.30 25.72
CA LEU A 90 4.23 6.89 26.85
C LEU A 90 3.66 8.26 26.46
N VAL A 91 2.33 8.38 26.42
CA VAL A 91 1.61 9.61 26.01
C VAL A 91 0.94 10.34 27.17
N ALA A 92 0.85 9.69 28.33
CA ALA A 92 0.54 10.28 29.64
C ALA A 92 1.23 9.46 30.73
N GLU A 93 1.19 9.88 32.01
CA GLU A 93 1.93 9.25 33.11
C GLU A 93 1.75 7.73 33.26
N ASP A 94 0.61 7.19 32.86
CA ASP A 94 0.28 5.76 32.91
C ASP A 94 -0.31 5.24 31.59
N THR A 95 -0.15 5.94 30.48
CA THR A 95 -0.85 5.61 29.22
C THR A 95 0.15 5.40 28.09
N ILE A 96 0.11 4.21 27.48
CA ILE A 96 0.94 3.82 26.33
C ILE A 96 0.11 3.81 25.05
N ALA A 97 0.67 4.33 23.97
CA ALA A 97 0.21 4.12 22.60
C ALA A 97 1.10 3.11 21.87
N THR A 98 0.50 2.19 21.12
CA THR A 98 1.18 1.22 20.24
C THR A 98 0.23 0.80 19.10
N ASN A 99 0.58 -0.21 18.30
CA ASN A 99 -0.32 -0.79 17.30
C ASN A 99 -1.30 -1.80 17.94
N LEU A 100 -2.50 -1.92 17.37
CA LEU A 100 -3.47 -2.96 17.69
C LEU A 100 -2.91 -4.36 17.45
N HIS A 101 -2.11 -4.59 16.39
CA HIS A 101 -1.52 -5.91 16.16
C HIS A 101 -0.48 -6.31 17.22
N CYS A 102 0.01 -5.38 18.02
CA CYS A 102 0.89 -5.63 19.17
C CYS A 102 0.13 -6.06 20.43
N ILE A 103 -1.20 -6.08 20.38
CA ILE A 103 -2.07 -6.58 21.44
C ILE A 103 -2.47 -8.03 21.12
N PRO A 104 -2.50 -8.96 22.09
CA PRO A 104 -2.95 -10.33 21.86
C PRO A 104 -4.39 -10.36 21.33
N GLU A 105 -4.64 -11.19 20.32
CA GLU A 105 -5.88 -11.19 19.53
C GLU A 105 -7.14 -11.35 20.40
N ASP A 106 -7.07 -12.14 21.48
CA ASP A 106 -8.16 -12.42 22.41
C ASP A 106 -8.56 -11.24 23.31
N ILE A 107 -7.74 -10.19 23.38
CA ILE A 107 -7.98 -9.00 24.21
C ILE A 107 -7.96 -7.69 23.40
N ARG A 108 -8.12 -7.75 22.07
CA ARG A 108 -8.19 -6.59 21.15
C ARG A 108 -9.52 -5.85 21.21
N GLN A 109 -9.92 -5.42 22.40
CA GLN A 109 -11.19 -4.74 22.62
C GLN A 109 -11.06 -3.75 23.77
N ASN A 110 -11.89 -2.71 23.75
CA ASN A 110 -11.92 -1.72 24.81
C ASN A 110 -12.23 -2.38 26.15
N ASP A 111 -11.64 -1.84 27.21
CA ASP A 111 -11.77 -2.24 28.60
C ASP A 111 -11.28 -3.65 28.96
N ALA A 112 -10.71 -4.40 28.01
CA ALA A 112 -10.11 -5.71 28.27
C ALA A 112 -8.91 -5.59 29.23
N SER A 113 -8.81 -6.52 30.19
CA SER A 113 -7.60 -6.60 31.02
C SER A 113 -6.44 -7.20 30.23
N CYS A 114 -5.27 -6.60 30.37
CA CYS A 114 -4.02 -7.02 29.75
C CYS A 114 -2.96 -7.41 30.79
N LYS A 115 -3.36 -7.53 32.06
CA LYS A 115 -2.48 -7.82 33.19
C LYS A 115 -1.76 -9.15 33.04
N GLY A 116 -0.43 -9.13 33.16
CA GLY A 116 0.46 -10.27 32.99
C GLY A 116 0.66 -10.70 31.53
N ARG A 117 -0.11 -10.16 30.58
CA ARG A 117 -0.06 -10.49 29.14
C ARG A 117 0.88 -9.56 28.38
N ILE A 118 0.97 -8.29 28.79
CA ILE A 118 1.80 -7.27 28.14
C ILE A 118 2.70 -6.63 29.19
N VAL A 119 4.01 -6.75 29.01
CA VAL A 119 5.01 -6.09 29.85
C VAL A 119 5.70 -5.00 29.04
N VAL A 120 5.81 -3.82 29.66
CA VAL A 120 6.44 -2.62 29.11
C VAL A 120 7.80 -2.45 29.73
N THR A 121 8.82 -2.21 28.91
CA THR A 121 10.20 -1.94 29.35
C THR A 121 10.62 -0.55 28.90
N PHE A 122 10.88 0.32 29.87
CA PHE A 122 11.53 1.60 29.67
C PHE A 122 13.05 1.39 29.73
N PRO A 123 13.80 1.64 28.65
CA PRO A 123 15.24 1.48 28.66
C PRO A 123 15.89 2.41 29.69
N ALA A 124 17.08 2.03 30.15
CA ALA A 124 17.93 2.92 30.91
C ALA A 124 18.29 4.16 30.07
N SER A 125 18.16 5.34 30.66
CA SER A 125 18.61 6.62 30.12
C SER A 125 19.65 7.23 31.06
N ARG A 126 20.25 8.35 30.67
CA ARG A 126 21.20 9.06 31.53
C ARG A 126 20.61 9.50 32.89
N SER A 127 19.30 9.76 32.93
CA SER A 127 18.57 10.29 34.08
C SER A 127 17.88 9.22 34.91
N ARG A 128 17.71 8.00 34.39
CA ARG A 128 16.80 6.99 34.94
C ARG A 128 17.27 5.57 34.62
N GLU A 129 17.26 4.72 35.64
CA GLU A 129 17.48 3.28 35.48
C GLU A 129 16.37 2.60 34.67
N GLU A 130 16.68 1.44 34.09
CA GLU A 130 15.69 0.59 33.41
C GLU A 130 14.50 0.32 34.34
N GLN A 131 13.29 0.35 33.77
CA GLN A 131 12.06 0.13 34.51
C GLN A 131 11.11 -0.77 33.72
N HIS A 132 10.38 -1.63 34.43
CA HIS A 132 9.35 -2.46 33.83
C HIS A 132 7.99 -2.21 34.48
N GLU A 133 6.95 -2.11 33.66
CA GLU A 133 5.58 -1.97 34.12
C GLU A 133 4.66 -2.97 33.42
N ASP A 134 3.64 -3.42 34.14
CA ASP A 134 2.61 -4.32 33.61
C ASP A 134 1.46 -3.51 33.03
N CYS A 135 0.77 -4.07 32.05
CA CYS A 135 -0.44 -3.49 31.49
C CYS A 135 -1.64 -3.75 32.42
N GLU A 136 -2.47 -2.75 32.71
CA GLU A 136 -3.69 -2.93 33.51
C GLU A 136 -4.88 -3.26 32.60
N GLN A 137 -5.11 -2.37 31.62
CA GLN A 137 -6.32 -2.38 30.80
C GLN A 137 -6.08 -1.75 29.42
N ILE A 138 -6.64 -2.38 28.38
CA ILE A 138 -6.78 -1.76 27.05
C ILE A 138 -7.87 -0.70 27.12
N LYS A 139 -7.55 0.55 26.78
CA LYS A 139 -8.49 1.68 26.86
C LYS A 139 -9.23 1.91 25.56
N PHE A 140 -8.48 1.94 24.46
CA PHE A 140 -9.01 2.23 23.14
C PHE A 140 -8.28 1.41 22.08
N VAL A 141 -9.00 0.95 21.08
CA VAL A 141 -8.42 0.29 19.90
C VAL A 141 -8.97 0.91 18.62
N SER A 142 -8.17 0.89 17.56
CA SER A 142 -8.64 1.17 16.21
C SER A 142 -9.64 0.11 15.73
N SER A 143 -10.28 0.36 14.59
CA SER A 143 -11.07 -0.69 13.92
C SER A 143 -10.20 -1.92 13.61
N PRO A 144 -10.81 -3.12 13.51
CA PRO A 144 -10.09 -4.34 13.16
C PRO A 144 -9.25 -4.19 11.89
N LEU A 145 -8.08 -4.81 11.91
CA LEU A 145 -7.15 -4.83 10.80
C LEU A 145 -7.80 -5.52 9.60
N LYS A 146 -7.62 -4.93 8.42
CA LYS A 146 -8.11 -5.48 7.16
C LYS A 146 -6.98 -6.23 6.45
N ASP A 147 -7.28 -6.74 5.26
CA ASP A 147 -6.37 -7.44 4.37
C ASP A 147 -5.27 -6.55 3.75
N THR A 148 -5.16 -5.29 4.17
CA THR A 148 -4.23 -4.29 3.63
C THR A 148 -3.43 -3.57 4.73
N PRO A 149 -2.13 -3.26 4.49
CA PRO A 149 -1.33 -2.45 5.41
C PRO A 149 -1.82 -1.00 5.53
N LEU A 150 -2.75 -0.56 4.66
CA LEU A 150 -3.34 0.78 4.68
C LEU A 150 -4.57 0.88 5.59
N THR A 151 -4.52 0.24 6.74
CA THR A 151 -5.57 0.33 7.77
C THR A 151 -4.99 0.99 9.02
N PRO A 152 -5.69 1.98 9.63
CA PRO A 152 -5.30 2.50 10.94
C PRO A 152 -5.14 1.37 11.94
N ASP A 153 -3.96 1.33 12.54
CA ASP A 153 -3.53 0.30 13.45
C ASP A 153 -2.95 0.97 14.69
N TRP A 154 -3.78 1.12 15.70
CA TRP A 154 -3.38 1.73 16.97
C TRP A 154 -4.18 1.15 18.12
N ALA A 155 -3.55 1.12 19.29
CA ALA A 155 -4.15 0.78 20.56
C ALA A 155 -3.56 1.67 21.64
N ILE A 156 -4.41 2.07 22.57
CA ILE A 156 -4.03 2.80 23.78
C ILE A 156 -4.36 1.91 24.97
N PHE A 157 -3.40 1.74 25.87
CA PHE A 157 -3.61 0.99 27.10
C PHE A 157 -3.03 1.71 28.31
N LYS A 158 -3.58 1.36 29.48
CA LYS A 158 -3.18 1.91 30.78
C LYS A 158 -2.21 0.95 31.47
N LEU A 159 -1.16 1.49 32.07
CA LEU A 159 -0.21 0.79 32.93
C LEU A 159 -0.80 0.56 34.32
N ALA A 160 -0.37 -0.52 34.97
CA ALA A 160 -0.75 -0.82 36.35
C ALA A 160 -0.25 0.22 37.36
N LYS A 161 0.81 0.97 37.01
CA LYS A 161 1.36 2.07 37.80
C LYS A 161 1.78 3.21 36.88
N LYS A 162 1.73 4.43 37.42
CA LYS A 162 2.32 5.61 36.77
C LYS A 162 3.83 5.44 36.64
N ALA A 163 4.35 5.66 35.45
CA ALA A 163 5.78 5.69 35.19
C ALA A 163 6.34 7.08 35.55
N PRO A 164 7.39 7.19 36.38
CA PRO A 164 8.07 8.45 36.68
C PRO A 164 8.98 8.89 35.53
N ARG A 165 8.45 8.93 34.31
CA ARG A 165 9.13 9.24 33.05
C ARG A 165 8.44 10.42 32.36
N MET A 166 9.18 11.19 31.58
CA MET A 166 8.54 12.16 30.68
C MET A 166 7.71 11.44 29.62
N HIS A 167 6.50 11.94 29.37
CA HIS A 167 5.62 11.44 28.31
C HIS A 167 5.71 12.34 27.07
N ALA A 168 5.44 11.78 25.89
CA ALA A 168 5.40 12.50 24.62
C ALA A 168 4.00 13.09 24.39
N PRO A 169 3.85 14.43 24.27
CA PRO A 169 2.57 15.03 23.93
C PRO A 169 2.05 14.55 22.57
N ILE A 170 0.73 14.38 22.44
CA ILE A 170 0.13 14.02 21.15
C ILE A 170 -0.07 15.27 20.30
N ASN A 171 0.33 15.18 19.02
CA ASN A 171 0.12 16.22 18.02
C ASN A 171 -0.79 15.68 16.90
N THR A 172 -1.95 16.32 16.71
CA THR A 172 -3.00 15.90 15.75
C THR A 172 -3.01 16.72 14.46
N ASN A 173 -1.95 17.49 14.19
CA ASN A 173 -1.89 18.34 13.00
C ASN A 173 -1.68 17.54 11.71
N GLY A 174 -1.28 16.27 11.79
CA GLY A 174 -1.04 15.39 10.64
C GLY A 174 0.28 15.69 9.92
N PHE A 175 0.57 15.03 8.79
CA PHE A 175 1.90 15.01 8.16
C PHE A 175 1.94 15.77 6.83
N SER A 176 2.78 16.81 6.75
CA SER A 176 2.99 17.53 5.49
C SER A 176 3.79 16.68 4.49
N ASP A 177 3.62 16.99 3.20
CA ASP A 177 4.37 16.30 2.17
C ASP A 177 5.87 16.62 2.24
N GLY A 178 6.71 15.59 2.26
CA GLY A 178 8.16 15.69 2.45
C GLY A 178 8.59 16.00 3.90
N GLU A 179 7.66 16.03 4.86
CA GLU A 179 8.00 16.32 6.25
C GLU A 179 8.97 15.26 6.81
N LEU A 180 10.09 15.70 7.38
CA LEU A 180 11.03 14.84 8.08
C LEU A 180 10.50 14.51 9.46
N VAL A 181 10.22 13.22 9.70
CA VAL A 181 9.74 12.71 10.98
C VAL A 181 10.83 11.90 11.66
N THR A 182 10.97 12.07 12.97
CA THR A 182 11.88 11.25 13.77
C THR A 182 11.13 10.02 14.24
N MET A 183 11.63 8.84 13.90
CA MET A 183 11.11 7.58 14.39
C MET A 183 12.10 6.98 15.39
N PHE A 184 11.59 6.62 16.56
CA PHE A 184 12.34 5.86 17.55
C PHE A 184 11.84 4.42 17.54
N LYS A 185 12.72 3.49 17.16
CA LYS A 185 12.35 2.10 16.92
C LYS A 185 13.23 1.15 17.72
N ILE A 186 12.66 0.02 18.14
CA ILE A 186 13.42 -1.04 18.80
C ILE A 186 13.67 -2.14 17.80
N ASP A 187 14.95 -2.35 17.49
CA ASP A 187 15.43 -3.42 16.62
C ASP A 187 15.72 -4.66 17.47
N PRO A 188 14.98 -5.78 17.29
CA PRO A 188 15.25 -7.00 18.03
C PRO A 188 16.61 -7.60 17.65
N THR A 189 17.28 -8.22 18.63
CA THR A 189 18.53 -8.96 18.44
C THR A 189 18.31 -10.47 18.61
N ASP A 190 19.23 -11.27 18.08
CA ASP A 190 19.21 -12.74 18.22
C ASP A 190 19.34 -13.22 19.68
N LYS A 191 19.73 -12.33 20.60
CA LYS A 191 19.91 -12.62 22.03
C LYS A 191 18.62 -12.45 22.84
N GLY A 192 17.49 -12.15 22.19
CA GLY A 192 16.24 -11.86 22.89
C GLY A 192 16.25 -10.51 23.62
N THR A 193 17.07 -9.56 23.15
CA THR A 193 17.09 -8.16 23.61
C THR A 193 16.73 -7.23 22.46
N GLY A 194 16.50 -5.95 22.75
CA GLY A 194 16.23 -4.92 21.73
C GLY A 194 17.19 -3.75 21.81
N ILE A 195 17.51 -3.15 20.66
CA ILE A 195 18.29 -1.91 20.57
C ILE A 195 17.37 -0.78 20.12
N LEU A 196 17.20 0.24 20.97
CA LEU A 196 16.46 1.44 20.60
C LEU A 196 17.34 2.34 19.73
N ARG A 197 16.89 2.60 18.50
CA ARG A 197 17.54 3.47 17.52
C ARG A 197 16.67 4.65 17.13
N LYS A 198 17.33 5.73 16.73
CA LYS A 198 16.71 6.92 16.13
C LYS A 198 16.94 6.90 14.63
N VAL A 199 15.88 7.03 13.85
CA VAL A 199 15.95 7.21 12.40
C VAL A 199 15.08 8.38 11.98
N THR A 200 15.41 9.03 10.86
CA THR A 200 14.60 10.11 10.29
C THR A 200 14.13 9.67 8.92
N CYS A 201 12.82 9.77 8.68
CA CYS A 201 12.20 9.38 7.42
C CYS A 201 11.34 10.53 6.88
N PRO A 202 11.30 10.76 5.56
CA PRO A 202 10.37 11.71 4.96
C PRO A 202 8.97 11.08 4.80
N ALA A 203 7.92 11.80 5.17
CA ALA A 203 6.53 11.43 4.88
C ALA A 203 6.18 11.82 3.44
N ILE A 204 5.79 10.87 2.59
CA ILE A 204 5.59 11.08 1.15
C ILE A 204 4.11 10.89 0.77
N GLN A 205 3.46 11.99 0.41
CA GLN A 205 2.12 11.99 -0.18
C GLN A 205 2.17 11.66 -1.68
N ASN A 206 1.01 11.26 -2.21
CA ASN A 206 0.77 11.00 -3.62
C ASN A 206 1.78 10.03 -4.27
N SER A 207 2.24 9.02 -3.50
CA SER A 207 3.08 7.94 -3.99
C SER A 207 2.24 6.72 -4.38
N LEU A 208 2.76 5.87 -5.27
CA LEU A 208 2.14 4.58 -5.56
C LEU A 208 2.19 3.62 -4.37
N ALA A 209 3.12 3.84 -3.44
CA ALA A 209 3.21 3.10 -2.20
C ALA A 209 1.97 3.27 -1.32
N ASN A 210 1.38 4.47 -1.29
CA ASN A 210 0.11 4.76 -0.64
C ASN A 210 -0.68 5.84 -1.41
N PRO A 211 -1.55 5.44 -2.36
CA PRO A 211 -2.31 6.39 -3.17
C PRO A 211 -3.39 7.14 -2.37
N PHE A 212 -3.66 6.76 -1.12
CA PHE A 212 -4.62 7.40 -0.23
C PHE A 212 -4.00 8.47 0.68
N PHE A 213 -2.68 8.56 0.74
CA PHE A 213 -2.01 9.66 1.44
C PHE A 213 -1.94 10.88 0.53
N THR A 214 -3.08 11.58 0.40
CA THR A 214 -3.24 12.73 -0.50
C THR A 214 -3.27 14.07 0.23
N GLY A 215 -3.29 14.06 1.57
CA GLY A 215 -3.32 15.28 2.37
C GLY A 215 -2.82 15.06 3.79
N VAL A 216 -2.65 16.17 4.51
CA VAL A 216 -2.00 16.19 5.84
C VAL A 216 -2.71 15.30 6.87
N LYS A 217 -4.04 15.17 6.75
CA LYS A 217 -4.88 14.40 7.66
C LYS A 217 -5.32 13.04 7.10
N SER A 218 -4.65 12.50 6.08
CA SER A 218 -4.93 11.14 5.63
C SER A 218 -4.67 10.14 6.76
N PRO A 219 -5.50 9.09 6.91
CA PRO A 219 -5.44 8.18 8.07
C PRO A 219 -4.16 7.35 8.14
N ILE A 220 -3.56 7.08 6.98
CA ILE A 220 -2.31 6.33 6.86
C ILE A 220 -1.32 7.16 6.07
N ILE A 221 -0.10 7.25 6.59
CA ILE A 221 1.02 7.87 5.90
C ILE A 221 1.91 6.80 5.28
N ALA A 222 2.68 7.19 4.26
CA ALA A 222 3.81 6.42 3.75
C ALA A 222 5.10 7.20 3.97
N MET A 223 6.17 6.48 4.30
CA MET A 223 7.51 7.03 4.46
C MET A 223 8.49 6.32 3.52
N VAL A 224 9.19 7.10 2.68
CA VAL A 224 10.02 6.56 1.59
C VAL A 224 11.26 7.45 1.33
N PRO A 225 12.50 6.93 1.44
CA PRO A 225 12.84 5.61 1.98
C PRO A 225 12.74 5.59 3.51
N CYS A 226 12.27 4.49 4.08
CA CYS A 226 12.27 4.26 5.52
C CYS A 226 12.43 2.77 5.81
N GLU A 227 13.56 2.38 6.42
CA GLU A 227 13.84 0.98 6.72
C GLU A 227 13.27 0.57 8.07
N THR A 228 12.49 -0.52 8.05
CA THR A 228 11.86 -1.10 9.24
C THR A 228 11.92 -2.62 9.17
N MET A 229 11.93 -3.24 10.34
CA MET A 229 11.92 -4.69 10.50
C MET A 229 10.84 -5.12 11.50
N LYS A 230 10.58 -6.43 11.56
CA LYS A 230 9.66 -7.01 12.55
C LYS A 230 10.12 -6.63 13.96
N GLY A 231 9.20 -6.11 14.77
CA GLY A 231 9.47 -5.60 16.12
C GLY A 231 9.46 -4.07 16.23
N ASN A 232 9.66 -3.36 15.11
CA ASN A 232 9.55 -1.90 15.09
C ASN A 232 8.10 -1.41 15.18
N SER A 233 7.10 -2.25 14.95
CA SER A 233 5.68 -1.89 15.07
C SER A 233 5.37 -1.13 16.34
N GLY A 234 4.64 -0.02 16.23
CA GLY A 234 4.26 0.86 17.33
C GLY A 234 5.32 1.92 17.63
N SER A 235 6.40 1.98 16.84
CA SER A 235 7.40 3.04 16.94
C SER A 235 6.75 4.41 16.77
N PRO A 236 6.94 5.36 17.71
CA PRO A 236 6.39 6.69 17.57
C PRO A 236 7.04 7.45 16.42
N LEU A 237 6.21 8.17 15.68
CA LEU A 237 6.60 9.12 14.66
C LEU A 237 6.49 10.51 15.25
N MET A 238 7.63 11.15 15.50
CA MET A 238 7.75 12.36 16.30
C MET A 238 8.20 13.58 15.50
N THR A 239 7.78 14.75 15.94
CA THR A 239 8.33 16.04 15.54
C THR A 239 9.74 16.25 16.11
N ALA A 240 10.42 17.32 15.66
CA ALA A 240 11.64 17.79 16.30
C ALA A 240 11.44 18.22 17.78
N SER A 241 10.22 18.58 18.18
CA SER A 241 9.81 18.93 19.55
C SER A 241 9.41 17.72 20.41
N MET A 242 9.63 16.49 19.94
CA MET A 242 9.29 15.24 20.65
C MET A 242 7.78 15.04 20.88
N GLU A 243 6.94 15.64 20.04
CA GLU A 243 5.49 15.38 20.03
C GLU A 243 5.18 14.21 19.09
N VAL A 244 4.34 13.27 19.53
CA VAL A 244 3.96 12.11 18.72
C VAL A 244 2.82 12.46 17.77
N LYS A 245 3.06 12.29 16.47
CA LYS A 245 2.09 12.54 15.38
C LYS A 245 1.46 11.26 14.83
N GLY A 246 2.03 10.11 15.14
CA GLY A 246 1.57 8.84 14.64
C GLY A 246 2.40 7.68 15.14
N LEU A 247 2.07 6.49 14.67
CA LEU A 247 2.78 5.26 15.01
C LEU A 247 3.13 4.52 13.73
N LEU A 248 4.36 4.04 13.61
CA LEU A 248 4.72 3.05 12.61
C LEU A 248 3.79 1.85 12.77
N ASN A 249 3.24 1.36 11.67
CA ASN A 249 2.35 0.20 11.63
C ASN A 249 3.07 -0.98 10.97
N SER A 250 3.39 -0.85 9.69
CA SER A 250 3.84 -1.97 8.86
C SER A 250 4.88 -1.54 7.84
N MET A 251 5.54 -2.54 7.24
CA MET A 251 6.46 -2.38 6.13
C MET A 251 5.85 -2.96 4.85
N GLY A 252 6.31 -2.48 3.70
CA GLY A 252 5.97 -3.04 2.39
C GLY A 252 5.28 -2.05 1.47
N THR A 253 4.65 -2.54 0.42
CA THR A 253 4.00 -1.71 -0.60
C THR A 253 2.51 -2.02 -0.63
N ALA A 254 1.66 -1.00 -0.56
CA ALA A 254 0.22 -1.23 -0.53
C ALA A 254 -0.35 -1.62 -1.89
N ALA A 255 0.29 -1.19 -2.97
CA ALA A 255 -0.15 -1.52 -4.30
C ALA A 255 0.26 -2.94 -4.68
N ASP A 256 -0.62 -3.64 -5.39
CA ASP A 256 -0.34 -4.82 -6.24
C ASP A 256 0.75 -4.57 -7.29
N VAL A 257 1.23 -3.32 -7.38
CA VAL A 257 2.36 -2.95 -8.22
C VAL A 257 3.58 -3.69 -7.73
N ASN A 258 4.20 -4.45 -8.62
CA ASN A 258 5.40 -5.24 -8.34
C ASN A 258 6.64 -4.33 -8.21
N LEU A 259 6.61 -3.46 -7.20
CA LEU A 259 7.72 -2.59 -6.80
C LEU A 259 8.94 -3.40 -6.34
N LYS A 260 8.84 -4.73 -6.19
CA LYS A 260 9.97 -5.63 -5.90
C LYS A 260 11.07 -5.56 -6.96
N LYS A 261 10.74 -5.12 -8.19
CA LYS A 261 11.73 -4.89 -9.26
C LYS A 261 12.32 -3.49 -9.26
N ALA A 262 11.80 -2.57 -8.45
CA ALA A 262 12.31 -1.22 -8.33
C ALA A 262 13.34 -1.20 -7.17
N PRO A 263 14.66 -1.12 -7.46
CA PRO A 263 15.72 -1.56 -6.55
C PRO A 263 15.90 -0.80 -5.22
N PHE A 264 15.03 0.13 -4.82
CA PHE A 264 15.35 1.08 -3.73
C PHE A 264 14.19 1.48 -2.80
N TYR A 265 13.10 0.71 -2.71
CA TYR A 265 11.93 1.14 -1.94
C TYR A 265 11.78 0.40 -0.61
N HIS A 266 12.54 0.84 0.40
CA HIS A 266 12.13 0.60 1.79
C HIS A 266 10.95 1.52 2.09
N VAL A 267 9.76 0.95 2.16
CA VAL A 267 8.51 1.67 2.42
C VAL A 267 7.98 1.22 3.77
N SER A 268 7.61 2.21 4.57
CA SER A 268 6.95 2.02 5.86
C SER A 268 5.65 2.79 5.91
N PHE A 269 4.63 2.21 6.52
CA PHE A 269 3.34 2.84 6.73
C PHE A 269 3.14 3.18 8.20
N GLY A 270 2.47 4.30 8.47
CA GLY A 270 2.16 4.72 9.83
C GLY A 270 0.70 5.17 9.98
N SER A 271 0.13 4.89 11.15
CA SER A 271 -1.16 5.42 11.59
C SER A 271 -1.02 6.90 11.92
N ASN A 272 -1.86 7.76 11.36
CA ASN A 272 -1.83 9.21 11.58
C ASN A 272 -2.72 9.61 12.76
N PHE A 273 -2.16 10.27 13.78
CA PHE A 273 -2.92 10.75 14.93
C PHE A 273 -3.81 11.96 14.61
N ALA A 274 -3.72 12.55 13.42
CA ALA A 274 -4.75 13.50 12.95
C ALA A 274 -6.16 12.89 12.88
N CYS A 275 -6.24 11.55 12.80
CA CYS A 275 -7.49 10.81 12.83
C CYS A 275 -7.81 10.20 14.21
N LEU A 276 -7.00 10.49 15.22
CA LEU A 276 -7.23 10.05 16.59
C LEU A 276 -8.31 10.92 17.22
N ASN A 277 -9.35 10.28 17.75
CA ASN A 277 -10.39 10.93 18.53
C ASN A 277 -10.58 10.15 19.83
N ILE A 278 -9.71 10.43 20.80
CA ILE A 278 -9.71 9.76 22.10
C ILE A 278 -9.95 10.80 23.21
N PRO A 279 -11.10 10.71 23.91
CA PRO A 279 -11.41 11.62 25.01
C PRO A 279 -10.29 11.66 26.05
N GLY A 280 -9.86 12.87 26.42
CA GLY A 280 -8.85 13.10 27.47
C GLY A 280 -7.39 12.96 27.06
N LEU A 281 -7.09 12.44 25.86
CA LEU A 281 -5.73 12.34 25.33
C LEU A 281 -5.51 13.22 24.11
N ALA A 282 -6.41 13.12 23.14
CA ALA A 282 -6.32 13.87 21.89
C ALA A 282 -7.69 13.89 21.20
N THR A 283 -8.24 15.09 21.01
CA THR A 283 -9.46 15.29 20.24
C THR A 283 -9.12 16.10 19.00
N ALA A 284 -9.26 15.50 17.82
CA ALA A 284 -9.39 16.28 16.60
C ALA A 284 -10.68 17.11 16.73
N SER A 285 -10.58 18.43 16.63
CA SER A 285 -11.71 19.37 16.76
C SER A 285 -12.85 19.07 15.76
N SER A 286 -12.55 18.34 14.69
CA SER A 286 -13.50 17.56 13.89
C SER A 286 -12.73 16.47 13.14
N PRO A 287 -13.20 15.21 13.09
CA PRO A 287 -12.54 14.17 12.31
C PRO A 287 -12.50 14.60 10.84
N HIS A 288 -11.32 14.60 10.23
CA HIS A 288 -11.21 14.88 8.80
C HIS A 288 -12.02 13.83 8.02
N PRO A 289 -12.71 14.18 6.91
CA PRO A 289 -13.51 13.22 6.14
C PRO A 289 -12.71 11.98 5.71
N ASP A 290 -11.40 12.12 5.49
CA ASP A 290 -10.52 11.01 5.13
C ASP A 290 -10.33 9.99 6.25
N CYS A 291 -10.52 10.36 7.52
CA CYS A 291 -10.36 9.46 8.66
C CYS A 291 -11.39 8.34 8.69
N ASN A 292 -12.54 8.54 8.04
CA ASN A 292 -13.63 7.56 7.97
C ASN A 292 -13.60 6.73 6.68
N LYS A 293 -12.63 6.97 5.79
CA LYS A 293 -12.52 6.22 4.54
C LYS A 293 -12.08 4.79 4.84
N THR A 294 -12.94 3.85 4.48
CA THR A 294 -12.57 2.43 4.49
C THR A 294 -11.68 2.14 3.29
N ILE A 295 -10.43 1.77 3.57
CA ILE A 295 -9.48 1.30 2.55
C ILE A 295 -9.55 -0.23 2.52
N VAL A 296 -9.81 -0.78 1.35
CA VAL A 296 -9.82 -2.23 1.05
C VAL A 296 -9.00 -2.48 -0.21
N SER A 297 -8.48 -3.69 -0.39
CA SER A 297 -7.60 -4.03 -1.52
C SER A 297 -8.15 -3.61 -2.89
N GLU A 298 -9.44 -3.81 -3.15
CA GLU A 298 -10.10 -3.40 -4.40
C GLU A 298 -10.00 -1.88 -4.65
N SER A 299 -10.15 -1.07 -3.59
CA SER A 299 -10.07 0.40 -3.70
C SER A 299 -8.65 0.89 -4.02
N ILE A 300 -7.61 0.11 -3.70
CA ILE A 300 -6.21 0.49 -3.94
C ILE A 300 -5.95 0.59 -5.45
N ARG A 301 -6.49 -0.33 -6.26
CA ARG A 301 -6.35 -0.30 -7.72
C ARG A 301 -6.99 0.95 -8.32
N GLY A 302 -8.21 1.28 -7.89
CA GLY A 302 -8.91 2.49 -8.32
C GLY A 302 -8.16 3.77 -7.92
N ALA A 303 -7.66 3.84 -6.68
CA ALA A 303 -6.88 4.97 -6.20
C ALA A 303 -5.54 5.12 -6.94
N THR A 304 -4.89 4.00 -7.27
CA THR A 304 -3.65 3.98 -8.09
C THR A 304 -3.91 4.50 -9.50
N ALA A 305 -4.97 4.02 -10.16
CA ALA A 305 -5.36 4.50 -11.49
C ALA A 305 -5.69 6.00 -11.47
N SER A 306 -6.45 6.45 -10.46
CA SER A 306 -6.77 7.87 -10.27
C SER A 306 -5.51 8.71 -10.00
N LEU A 307 -4.57 8.21 -9.20
CA LEU A 307 -3.28 8.86 -8.97
C LEU A 307 -2.52 9.02 -10.30
N ILE A 308 -2.39 7.95 -11.09
CA ILE A 308 -1.72 7.99 -12.40
C ILE A 308 -2.39 9.00 -13.34
N SER A 309 -3.72 8.97 -13.45
CA SER A 309 -4.51 9.90 -14.27
C SER A 309 -4.16 11.36 -13.95
N ARG A 310 -4.02 11.71 -12.67
CA ARG A 310 -3.66 13.08 -12.24
C ARG A 310 -2.33 13.57 -12.84
N PHE A 311 -1.37 12.67 -13.08
CA PHE A 311 -0.09 13.02 -13.70
C PHE A 311 -0.12 12.92 -15.23
N THR A 312 -0.93 12.04 -15.79
CA THR A 312 -0.99 11.84 -17.24
C THR A 312 -1.95 12.80 -17.94
N ASP A 313 -3.09 13.16 -17.34
CA ASP A 313 -4.14 13.95 -17.98
C ASP A 313 -3.67 15.35 -18.42
N PRO A 314 -2.90 16.11 -17.61
CA PRO A 314 -2.37 17.40 -18.04
C PRO A 314 -1.47 17.29 -19.27
N LEU A 315 -0.64 16.24 -19.32
CA LEU A 315 0.25 15.96 -20.46
C LEU A 315 -0.55 15.58 -21.69
N MET A 316 -1.54 14.70 -21.55
CA MET A 316 -2.40 14.31 -22.67
C MET A 316 -3.18 15.50 -23.24
N LYS A 317 -3.56 16.46 -22.40
CA LYS A 317 -4.23 17.69 -22.85
C LYS A 317 -3.31 18.59 -23.68
N SER A 318 -2.06 18.82 -23.25
CA SER A 318 -1.10 19.60 -24.04
C SER A 318 -0.69 18.86 -25.32
N PHE A 319 -0.56 17.54 -25.23
CA PHE A 319 -0.14 16.65 -26.29
C PHE A 319 -1.07 16.63 -27.51
N ASN A 320 -2.38 16.79 -27.32
CA ASN A 320 -3.33 16.79 -28.42
C ASN A 320 -3.01 17.86 -29.48
N ALA A 321 -2.42 18.99 -29.10
CA ALA A 321 -2.00 20.02 -30.06
C ALA A 321 -0.85 19.53 -30.94
N ASP A 322 0.16 18.90 -30.35
CA ASP A 322 1.35 18.37 -31.04
C ASP A 322 0.98 17.21 -31.97
N VAL A 323 0.09 16.32 -31.52
CA VAL A 323 -0.44 15.22 -32.36
C VAL A 323 -1.14 15.76 -33.58
N ASN A 324 -2.00 16.77 -33.42
CA ASN A 324 -2.72 17.38 -34.54
C ASN A 324 -1.77 18.11 -35.50
N ALA A 325 -0.73 18.78 -34.98
CA ALA A 325 0.28 19.40 -35.82
C ALA A 325 1.03 18.37 -36.68
N GLU A 326 1.41 17.24 -36.09
CA GLU A 326 2.13 16.18 -36.80
C GLU A 326 1.22 15.41 -37.76
N LEU A 327 -0.05 15.23 -37.42
CA LEU A 327 -1.07 14.69 -38.32
C LEU A 327 -1.22 15.56 -39.58
N ASN A 328 -1.27 16.89 -39.41
CA ASN A 328 -1.33 17.84 -40.51
C ASN A 328 -0.06 17.78 -41.37
N LYS A 329 1.12 17.61 -40.75
CA LYS A 329 2.38 17.42 -41.46
C LYS A 329 2.38 16.13 -42.29
N LEU A 330 1.84 15.02 -41.77
CA LEU A 330 1.68 13.77 -42.52
C LEU A 330 0.74 13.92 -43.72
N HIS A 331 -0.39 14.61 -43.55
CA HIS A 331 -1.27 14.95 -44.66
C HIS A 331 -0.53 15.77 -45.73
N ALA A 332 0.24 16.78 -45.34
CA ALA A 332 1.02 17.59 -46.27
C ALA A 332 2.11 16.78 -47.01
N GLN A 333 2.89 15.96 -46.30
CA GLN A 333 3.94 15.11 -46.90
C GLN A 333 3.37 14.08 -47.88
N SER A 334 2.21 13.52 -47.58
CA SER A 334 1.48 12.61 -48.47
C SER A 334 0.68 13.34 -49.56
N LYS A 335 0.87 14.67 -49.72
CA LYS A 335 0.15 15.53 -50.67
C LYS A 335 -1.37 15.40 -50.58
N TYR A 336 -1.88 15.13 -49.38
CA TYR A 336 -3.28 14.87 -49.08
C TYR A 336 -3.86 13.72 -49.91
N VAL A 337 -3.04 12.78 -50.41
CA VAL A 337 -3.51 11.58 -51.12
C VAL A 337 -4.15 10.60 -50.15
N VAL A 338 -3.63 10.55 -48.93
CA VAL A 338 -4.09 9.66 -47.86
C VAL A 338 -4.60 10.52 -46.70
N LEU A 339 -5.78 10.17 -46.18
CA LEU A 339 -6.18 10.62 -44.84
C LEU A 339 -5.53 9.72 -43.81
N TRP A 340 -4.89 10.34 -42.84
CA TRP A 340 -4.28 9.70 -41.69
C TRP A 340 -5.24 9.84 -40.50
N ASP A 341 -5.25 8.81 -39.66
CA ASP A 341 -5.91 8.84 -38.35
C ASP A 341 -4.87 8.64 -37.26
N VAL A 342 -5.17 9.20 -36.08
CA VAL A 342 -4.42 8.90 -34.85
C VAL A 342 -4.77 7.49 -34.40
N ASP A 343 -3.75 6.66 -34.17
CA ASP A 343 -3.88 5.32 -33.61
C ASP A 343 -3.24 5.30 -32.20
N GLN A 344 -4.09 5.45 -31.19
CA GLN A 344 -3.69 5.43 -29.78
C GLN A 344 -3.95 4.04 -29.18
N LYS A 345 -2.91 3.44 -28.60
CA LYS A 345 -3.00 2.16 -27.89
C LYS A 345 -2.62 2.36 -26.43
N ASN A 346 -3.60 2.24 -25.54
CA ASN A 346 -3.40 2.35 -24.10
C ASN A 346 -3.10 0.97 -23.51
N LYS A 347 -2.16 0.92 -22.56
CA LYS A 347 -1.83 -0.24 -21.75
C LYS A 347 -2.05 0.12 -20.28
N ALA A 348 -2.59 -0.81 -19.51
CA ALA A 348 -2.68 -0.61 -18.07
C ALA A 348 -1.28 -0.55 -17.46
N PHE A 349 -1.06 0.38 -16.53
CA PHE A 349 0.17 0.43 -15.77
C PHE A 349 0.22 -0.76 -14.80
N ASP A 350 1.11 -1.70 -15.04
CA ASP A 350 1.41 -2.84 -14.14
C ASP A 350 2.52 -2.50 -13.12
N GLY A 351 3.05 -1.27 -13.23
CA GLY A 351 4.17 -0.69 -12.51
C GLY A 351 5.52 -1.39 -12.65
N ILE A 352 5.66 -2.16 -13.72
CA ILE A 352 6.95 -2.52 -14.30
C ILE A 352 7.14 -1.76 -15.61
N GLN A 353 6.11 -1.70 -16.44
CA GLN A 353 6.13 -1.00 -17.71
C GLN A 353 6.04 0.51 -17.47
N THR A 354 7.06 1.23 -17.91
CA THR A 354 7.01 2.69 -17.96
C THR A 354 6.02 3.13 -19.03
N ARG A 355 6.00 2.46 -20.19
CA ARG A 355 5.22 2.90 -21.36
C ARG A 355 3.75 2.44 -21.30
N VAL A 356 2.84 3.38 -20.99
CA VAL A 356 1.40 3.14 -20.79
C VAL A 356 0.53 3.56 -21.96
N SER A 357 1.05 4.34 -22.90
CA SER A 357 0.34 4.67 -24.13
C SER A 357 1.29 4.79 -25.30
N ASP A 358 0.86 4.29 -26.45
CA ASP A 358 1.51 4.45 -27.74
C ASP A 358 0.60 5.29 -28.63
N VAL A 359 1.08 6.46 -29.08
CA VAL A 359 0.36 7.30 -30.03
C VAL A 359 1.13 7.27 -31.35
N THR A 360 0.49 6.62 -32.33
CA THR A 360 1.01 6.40 -33.66
C THR A 360 0.03 6.92 -34.71
N PHE A 361 0.41 6.85 -35.97
CA PHE A 361 -0.46 7.23 -37.08
C PHE A 361 -0.69 6.05 -38.00
N LYS A 362 -1.93 5.89 -38.45
CA LYS A 362 -2.28 4.88 -39.45
C LYS A 362 -2.99 5.53 -40.63
N PRO A 363 -2.75 5.03 -41.84
CA PRO A 363 -3.49 5.49 -42.99
C PRO A 363 -4.94 4.98 -42.90
N SER A 364 -5.90 5.85 -43.21
CA SER A 364 -7.35 5.62 -43.04
C SER A 364 -8.03 5.35 -44.37
N CYS A 365 -7.92 6.29 -45.32
CA CYS A 365 -8.55 6.19 -46.64
C CYS A 365 -7.84 7.07 -47.68
N ILE A 366 -8.17 6.85 -48.95
CA ILE A 366 -7.63 7.62 -50.07
C ILE A 366 -8.52 8.84 -50.34
N ASN A 367 -7.94 10.03 -50.20
CA ASN A 367 -8.63 11.32 -50.33
C ASN A 367 -8.62 11.84 -51.77
N PHE A 368 -9.01 10.99 -52.71
CA PHE A 368 -9.21 11.37 -54.10
C PHE A 368 -10.60 10.93 -54.55
N LYS A 369 -11.29 11.81 -55.28
CA LYS A 369 -12.50 11.41 -56.02
C LYS A 369 -12.10 10.47 -57.15
N LYS A 370 -12.75 9.31 -57.27
CA LYS A 370 -12.47 8.32 -58.33
C LYS A 370 -12.44 8.94 -59.73
N ASP A 371 -13.35 9.88 -60.00
CA ASP A 371 -13.47 10.51 -61.32
C ASP A 371 -12.29 11.43 -61.68
N LYS A 372 -11.70 12.11 -60.70
CA LYS A 372 -10.52 12.97 -60.93
C LYS A 372 -9.24 12.17 -61.17
N LEU A 373 -9.16 10.96 -60.63
CA LEU A 373 -8.05 10.03 -60.89
C LEU A 373 -8.12 9.45 -62.31
N ARG A 374 -9.33 9.07 -62.75
CA ARG A 374 -9.56 8.57 -64.11
C ARG A 374 -9.23 9.60 -65.20
N ALA A 375 -9.45 10.89 -64.92
CA ALA A 375 -9.14 11.97 -65.86
C ALA A 375 -7.63 12.29 -65.99
N LYS A 376 -6.79 11.89 -65.02
CA LYS A 376 -5.33 12.10 -65.03
C LYS A 376 -4.55 10.95 -65.67
N GLN A 377 -5.09 10.34 -66.73
CA GLN A 377 -4.56 9.16 -67.46
C GLN A 377 -3.13 9.28 -68.03
N GLY A 378 -2.39 10.36 -67.77
CA GLY A 378 -0.95 10.50 -68.01
C GLY A 378 -0.05 10.18 -66.81
N LEU A 379 -0.59 9.62 -65.72
CA LEU A 379 0.21 9.18 -64.56
C LEU A 379 1.15 8.05 -64.99
N GLN A 380 2.46 8.34 -64.99
CA GLN A 380 3.52 7.43 -65.41
C GLN A 380 3.35 6.03 -64.81
N HIS A 381 3.58 5.00 -65.62
CA HIS A 381 3.64 3.60 -65.20
C HIS A 381 4.82 3.40 -64.24
N GLY A 382 4.59 3.60 -62.94
CA GLY A 382 5.61 3.45 -61.91
C GLY A 382 5.02 3.52 -60.52
N LEU A 383 5.68 2.87 -59.55
CA LEU A 383 5.30 2.96 -58.14
C LEU A 383 5.47 4.41 -57.67
N VAL A 384 4.44 4.96 -57.03
CA VAL A 384 4.55 6.24 -56.34
C VAL A 384 5.05 5.96 -54.93
N THR A 385 6.13 6.62 -54.54
CA THR A 385 6.70 6.55 -53.19
C THR A 385 6.68 7.91 -52.53
N TYR A 386 6.10 8.00 -51.34
CA TYR A 386 6.22 9.15 -50.46
C TYR A 386 7.10 8.77 -49.27
N ASN A 387 8.20 9.49 -49.08
CA ASN A 387 9.04 9.36 -47.89
C ASN A 387 8.44 10.24 -46.81
N LEU A 388 7.99 9.60 -45.72
CA LEU A 388 7.32 10.24 -44.61
C LEU A 388 8.30 10.32 -43.43
N GLU A 389 8.36 11.48 -42.81
CA GLU A 389 9.11 11.71 -41.60
C GLU A 389 8.19 12.36 -40.57
N TYR A 390 7.95 11.64 -39.49
CA TYR A 390 7.04 12.09 -38.45
C TYR A 390 7.48 11.66 -37.05
N LEU A 391 6.83 12.20 -36.02
CA LEU A 391 7.03 11.81 -34.63
C LEU A 391 5.93 10.82 -34.20
N GLU A 392 6.32 9.75 -33.54
CA GLU A 392 5.42 8.93 -32.72
C GLU A 392 5.70 9.24 -31.25
N TRP A 393 4.76 8.96 -30.35
CA TRP A 393 4.99 9.22 -28.93
C TRP A 393 4.69 8.01 -28.08
N GLY A 394 5.52 7.83 -27.06
CA GLY A 394 5.19 7.00 -25.90
C GLY A 394 4.84 7.89 -24.73
N LEU A 395 3.72 7.63 -24.08
CA LEU A 395 3.51 8.11 -22.72
C LEU A 395 4.20 7.14 -21.78
N GLU A 396 5.28 7.60 -21.15
CA GLU A 396 6.06 6.84 -20.18
C GLU A 396 5.78 7.36 -18.76
N ILE A 397 5.66 6.46 -17.80
CA ILE A 397 5.51 6.74 -16.38
C ILE A 397 6.78 6.24 -15.69
N HIS A 398 7.54 7.17 -15.15
CA HIS A 398 8.69 6.91 -14.30
C HIS A 398 8.29 7.11 -12.84
N LEU A 399 9.05 6.52 -11.91
CA LEU A 399 8.90 6.81 -10.48
C LEU A 399 10.11 7.62 -10.02
N ASP A 400 9.86 8.71 -9.29
CA ASP A 400 10.94 9.36 -8.54
C ASP A 400 11.38 8.50 -7.35
N ASN A 401 12.48 8.85 -6.68
CA ASN A 401 13.03 8.07 -5.55
C ASN A 401 12.08 7.91 -4.35
N SER A 402 10.94 8.62 -4.34
CA SER A 402 9.90 8.53 -3.32
C SER A 402 8.68 7.72 -3.79
N GLY A 403 8.73 7.16 -5.00
CA GLY A 403 7.68 6.32 -5.58
C GLY A 403 6.51 7.12 -6.13
N ARG A 404 6.69 8.42 -6.40
CA ARG A 404 5.66 9.24 -7.07
C ARG A 404 5.76 9.07 -8.58
N PRO A 405 4.63 8.87 -9.27
CA PRO A 405 4.63 8.82 -10.71
C PRO A 405 5.01 10.18 -11.29
N ARG A 406 5.90 10.15 -12.28
CA ARG A 406 6.17 11.24 -13.21
C ARG A 406 5.87 10.71 -14.60
N ALA A 407 4.99 11.40 -15.30
CA ALA A 407 4.68 11.04 -16.67
C ALA A 407 5.50 11.92 -17.61
N ASP A 408 6.02 11.32 -18.67
CA ASP A 408 6.80 11.97 -19.70
C ASP A 408 6.28 11.52 -21.07
N LEU A 409 6.23 12.45 -22.01
CA LEU A 409 5.94 12.13 -23.41
C LEU A 409 7.27 12.00 -24.14
N VAL A 410 7.59 10.79 -24.57
CA VAL A 410 8.84 10.47 -25.25
C VAL A 410 8.59 10.46 -26.76
N PRO A 411 8.98 11.53 -27.49
CA PRO A 411 8.88 11.54 -28.93
C PRO A 411 9.90 10.56 -29.53
N LYS A 412 9.48 9.83 -30.54
CA LYS A 412 10.31 8.93 -31.34
C LYS A 412 10.18 9.36 -32.79
N LYS A 413 11.30 9.79 -33.37
CA LYS A 413 11.36 10.07 -34.80
C LYS A 413 11.20 8.77 -35.59
N THR A 414 10.22 8.75 -36.48
CA THR A 414 9.90 7.63 -37.35
C THR A 414 10.00 8.07 -38.80
N GLN A 415 10.66 7.22 -39.59
CA GLN A 415 10.73 7.35 -41.04
C GLN A 415 10.01 6.16 -41.65
N SER A 416 9.19 6.43 -42.65
CA SER A 416 8.40 5.41 -43.32
C SER A 416 8.22 5.75 -44.78
N ASN A 417 8.07 4.74 -45.62
CA ASN A 417 7.81 4.92 -47.05
C ASN A 417 6.41 4.44 -47.35
N LEU A 418 5.58 5.33 -47.88
CA LEU A 418 4.28 4.99 -48.42
C LEU A 418 4.44 4.65 -49.91
N VAL A 419 4.25 3.39 -50.27
CA VAL A 419 4.39 2.90 -51.65
C VAL A 419 3.04 2.38 -52.17
N PHE A 420 2.62 2.84 -53.35
CA PHE A 420 1.46 2.29 -54.05
C PHE A 420 1.62 2.34 -55.58
N SER A 421 0.88 1.48 -56.27
CA SER A 421 0.76 1.49 -57.73
C SER A 421 -0.38 2.42 -58.17
N PRO A 422 -0.14 3.40 -59.07
CA PRO A 422 -1.20 4.20 -59.68
C PRO A 422 -2.30 3.37 -60.35
N ALA A 423 -1.98 2.17 -60.84
CA ALA A 423 -2.96 1.27 -61.43
C ALA A 423 -4.07 0.86 -60.45
N HIS A 424 -3.77 0.80 -59.14
CA HIS A 424 -4.78 0.52 -58.12
C HIS A 424 -5.73 1.70 -57.89
N LEU A 425 -5.30 2.93 -58.18
CA LEU A 425 -6.16 4.11 -58.06
C LEU A 425 -7.21 4.19 -59.17
N THR A 426 -6.95 3.56 -60.33
CA THR A 426 -7.85 3.60 -61.49
C THR A 426 -8.94 2.53 -61.46
N THR A 427 -8.71 1.40 -60.77
CA THR A 427 -9.65 0.28 -60.70
C THR A 427 -10.79 0.50 -59.71
N GLY A 428 -10.67 1.50 -58.81
CA GLY A 428 -11.65 1.74 -57.74
C GLY A 428 -11.67 0.65 -56.66
N GLN A 429 -10.73 -0.30 -56.72
CA GLN A 429 -10.53 -1.31 -55.69
C GLN A 429 -9.75 -0.73 -54.51
N PRO A 430 -9.88 -1.30 -53.30
CA PRO A 430 -9.03 -0.93 -52.18
C PRO A 430 -7.56 -1.03 -52.56
N VAL A 431 -6.78 -0.01 -52.22
CA VAL A 431 -5.38 0.06 -52.63
C VAL A 431 -4.51 -0.56 -51.54
N ALA A 432 -3.62 -1.46 -51.94
CA ALA A 432 -2.59 -1.99 -51.05
C ALA A 432 -1.51 -0.93 -50.81
N PHE A 433 -1.28 -0.61 -49.54
CA PHE A 433 -0.25 0.29 -49.06
C PHE A 433 0.68 -0.42 -48.11
N LYS A 434 1.97 -0.10 -48.20
CA LYS A 434 2.94 -0.51 -47.18
C LYS A 434 3.35 0.74 -46.40
N HIS A 435 3.36 0.63 -45.08
CA HIS A 435 3.83 1.66 -44.16
C HIS A 435 4.73 0.98 -43.13
N GLY A 436 6.04 1.19 -43.28
CA GLY A 436 7.07 0.40 -42.59
C GLY A 436 6.99 -1.09 -42.96
N SER A 437 6.84 -1.94 -41.96
CA SER A 437 6.63 -3.39 -42.12
C SER A 437 5.16 -3.79 -42.28
N GLN A 438 4.23 -2.87 -42.03
CA GLN A 438 2.79 -3.16 -42.03
C GLN A 438 2.19 -2.91 -43.43
N SER A 439 1.26 -3.77 -43.82
CA SER A 439 0.49 -3.64 -45.07
C SER A 439 -0.96 -3.30 -44.74
N TYR A 440 -1.51 -2.33 -45.48
CA TYR A 440 -2.86 -1.83 -45.32
C TYR A 440 -3.60 -1.94 -46.65
N THR A 441 -4.90 -2.16 -46.56
CA THR A 441 -5.80 -2.11 -47.71
C THR A 441 -6.75 -0.95 -47.48
N LEU A 442 -6.52 0.18 -48.14
CA LEU A 442 -7.28 1.40 -47.86
C LEU A 442 -8.44 1.58 -48.85
N PRO A 443 -9.65 1.86 -48.36
CA PRO A 443 -10.77 2.27 -49.20
C PRO A 443 -10.60 3.72 -49.68
N PHE A 444 -11.42 4.13 -50.65
CA PHE A 444 -11.59 5.55 -50.96
C PHE A 444 -12.43 6.23 -49.88
N CYS A 445 -12.10 7.47 -49.53
CA CYS A 445 -12.82 8.17 -48.46
C CYS A 445 -14.31 8.41 -48.78
N GLU A 446 -14.69 8.47 -50.06
CA GLU A 446 -16.09 8.53 -50.48
C GLU A 446 -16.86 7.25 -50.11
N ASP A 447 -16.24 6.08 -50.20
CA ASP A 447 -16.87 4.78 -49.86
C ASP A 447 -17.05 4.56 -48.35
N VAL A 448 -16.36 5.35 -47.53
CA VAL A 448 -16.44 5.28 -46.06
C VAL A 448 -17.53 6.18 -45.50
N LYS A 449 -17.79 7.32 -46.16
CA LYS A 449 -18.80 8.30 -45.71
C LYS A 449 -20.22 7.77 -45.77
N ASP A 450 -20.51 6.87 -46.69
CA ASP A 450 -21.86 6.31 -46.89
C ASP A 450 -22.19 5.15 -45.93
N LYS A 451 -21.26 4.79 -45.02
CA LYS A 451 -21.41 3.68 -44.07
C LYS A 451 -21.57 4.11 -42.61
N LYS A 452 -21.48 5.40 -42.30
CA LYS A 452 -21.74 5.98 -40.97
C LYS A 452 -23.04 6.74 -41.01
#